data_AF-A0A1Y5GX00-F1
#
_entry.id   AF-A0A1Y5GX00-F1
#
_cell.length_a   1.000
_cell.length_b   1.000
_cell.length_c   1.000
_cell.angle_alpha   90.00
_cell.angle_beta   90.00
_cell.angle_gamma   90.00
#
_symmetry.space_group_name_H-M   'P 1'
#
loop_
_entity.id
_entity.type
_entity.pdbx_description
1 polymer ?
#
loop_
_entity_poly.entity_id
_entity_poly.type
_entity_poly.pdbx_seq_one_letter_code
_entity_poly.pdbx_strand_id
1 'polypeptide(L)'
;MFKLSKPVLLTSLLSSAMSPSFAVEQSDVVVPQQKNESAIAKWQALRFGLFIHFGAYADLAGVWQGKEIEKLGEQIQRHADISQQDYQKVVQHFNPSNFDADAVVKLAKQAGMRYIVLTTKHHDGFAMFDSKHTDFDIVDYTPYKKDLLKQLADATSVTV
;
A
#
# COMPACT_ATOMS: atom_id res chain seq x y z
N MET A 1 -12.40 -26.02 -103.40
CA MET A 1 -12.07 -24.59 -103.52
C MET A 1 -12.83 -23.84 -102.44
N PHE A 2 -12.20 -23.46 -101.32
CA PHE A 2 -12.47 -22.25 -100.53
C PHE A 2 -11.33 -22.14 -99.50
N LYS A 3 -10.82 -20.91 -99.34
CA LYS A 3 -9.43 -20.54 -99.01
C LYS A 3 -9.13 -20.51 -97.51
N LEU A 4 -7.87 -20.82 -97.17
CA LEU A 4 -7.19 -20.47 -95.91
C LEU A 4 -7.33 -18.97 -95.60
N SER A 5 -7.59 -18.64 -94.33
CA SER A 5 -7.37 -17.30 -93.76
C SER A 5 -6.48 -17.37 -92.51
N LYS A 6 -5.72 -16.30 -92.32
CA LYS A 6 -4.42 -16.17 -91.65
C LYS A 6 -4.51 -16.10 -90.11
N PRO A 7 -3.41 -16.39 -89.37
CA PRO A 7 -3.36 -16.13 -87.93
C PRO A 7 -3.08 -14.65 -87.66
N VAL A 8 -3.75 -14.10 -86.65
CA VAL A 8 -3.49 -12.74 -86.13
C VAL A 8 -2.62 -12.87 -84.89
N LEU A 9 -1.47 -12.19 -84.93
CA LEU A 9 -0.54 -12.01 -83.81
C LEU A 9 -1.10 -10.89 -82.91
N LEU A 10 -1.21 -11.13 -81.60
CA LEU A 10 -1.52 -10.08 -80.63
C LEU A 10 -0.46 -10.08 -79.52
N THR A 11 0.57 -9.26 -79.72
CA THR A 11 1.54 -8.86 -78.69
C THR A 11 0.91 -7.79 -77.80
N SER A 12 0.72 -8.06 -76.52
CA SER A 12 0.32 -7.05 -75.53
C SER A 12 1.54 -6.50 -74.80
N LEU A 13 1.65 -5.17 -74.81
CA LEU A 13 2.67 -4.38 -74.12
C LEU A 13 2.47 -4.44 -72.60
N LEU A 14 3.55 -4.67 -71.86
CA LEU A 14 3.62 -4.43 -70.42
C LEU A 14 3.79 -2.91 -70.19
N SER A 15 2.77 -2.25 -69.66
CA SER A 15 2.87 -0.85 -69.22
C SER A 15 3.13 -0.83 -67.71
N SER A 16 4.31 -0.34 -67.31
CA SER A 16 4.66 -0.12 -65.91
C SER A 16 4.04 1.20 -65.45
N ALA A 17 2.99 1.13 -64.63
CA ALA A 17 2.41 2.31 -64.00
C ALA A 17 3.25 2.67 -62.75
N MET A 18 4.03 3.75 -62.82
CA MET A 18 4.57 4.38 -61.61
C MET A 18 3.41 4.98 -60.82
N SER A 19 3.16 4.46 -59.63
CA SER A 19 2.18 5.06 -58.70
C SER A 19 2.81 6.29 -58.04
N PRO A 20 2.07 7.40 -57.86
CA PRO A 20 2.57 8.55 -57.13
C PRO A 20 2.74 8.16 -55.65
N SER A 21 3.91 8.47 -55.10
CA SER A 21 4.16 8.37 -53.66
C SER A 21 3.57 9.60 -53.00
N PHE A 22 2.42 9.45 -52.35
CA PHE A 22 1.89 10.47 -51.47
C PHE A 22 2.66 10.38 -50.14
N ALA A 23 3.50 11.38 -49.87
CA ALA A 23 4.03 11.57 -48.54
C ALA A 23 2.86 11.92 -47.60
N VAL A 24 2.55 11.01 -46.68
CA VAL A 24 1.63 11.30 -45.58
C VAL A 24 2.36 12.26 -44.66
N GLU A 25 1.95 13.52 -44.65
CA GLU A 25 2.37 14.48 -43.64
C GLU A 25 1.75 14.03 -42.31
N GLN A 26 2.60 13.46 -41.44
CA GLN A 26 2.20 12.99 -40.14
C GLN A 26 1.96 14.22 -39.26
N SER A 27 0.71 14.69 -39.22
CA SER A 27 0.31 15.73 -38.28
C SER A 27 0.53 15.19 -36.87
N ASP A 28 1.43 15.80 -36.11
CA ASP A 28 1.63 15.53 -34.69
C ASP A 28 0.33 15.85 -33.94
N VAL A 29 -0.54 14.86 -33.82
CA VAL A 29 -1.64 14.89 -32.87
C VAL A 29 -0.97 14.88 -31.50
N VAL A 30 -0.79 16.06 -30.91
CA VAL A 30 -0.44 16.20 -29.49
C VAL A 30 -1.64 15.71 -28.70
N VAL A 31 -1.69 14.40 -28.48
CA VAL A 31 -2.53 13.81 -27.44
C VAL A 31 -2.03 14.41 -26.13
N PRO A 32 -2.86 15.12 -25.34
CA PRO A 32 -2.43 15.60 -24.04
C PRO A 32 -2.01 14.39 -23.22
N GLN A 33 -0.72 14.22 -23.03
CA GLN A 33 -0.20 13.16 -22.17
C GLN A 33 -0.61 13.56 -20.76
N GLN A 34 -1.70 12.96 -20.28
CA GLN A 34 -2.17 13.13 -18.91
C GLN A 34 -1.03 12.69 -18.01
N LYS A 35 -0.30 13.66 -17.46
CA LYS A 35 0.92 13.43 -16.70
C LYS A 35 0.48 12.84 -15.36
N ASN A 36 0.28 11.52 -15.33
CA ASN A 36 -0.01 10.79 -14.11
C ASN A 36 1.13 11.10 -13.12
N GLU A 37 0.80 11.84 -12.08
CA GLU A 37 1.74 12.17 -11.02
C GLU A 37 2.32 10.87 -10.44
N SER A 38 3.65 10.79 -10.34
CA SER A 38 4.31 9.59 -9.84
C SER A 38 3.88 9.31 -8.39
N ALA A 39 3.90 8.04 -7.97
CA ALA A 39 3.61 7.68 -6.58
C ALA A 39 4.51 8.43 -5.58
N ILE A 40 5.76 8.72 -5.98
CA ILE A 40 6.72 9.52 -5.20
C ILE A 40 6.23 10.96 -5.04
N ALA A 41 5.77 11.60 -6.11
CA ALA A 41 5.25 12.97 -6.05
C ALA A 41 3.97 13.05 -5.20
N LYS A 42 3.05 12.08 -5.35
CA LYS A 42 1.87 11.96 -4.48
C LYS A 42 2.24 11.82 -3.01
N TRP A 43 3.20 10.96 -2.69
CA TRP A 43 3.70 10.80 -1.31
C TRP A 43 4.32 12.09 -0.76
N GLN A 44 5.18 12.75 -1.52
CA GLN A 44 5.81 14.02 -1.13
C GLN A 44 4.79 15.15 -0.93
N ALA A 45 3.69 15.14 -1.67
CA ALA A 45 2.61 16.12 -1.54
C ALA A 45 1.82 15.99 -0.22
N LEU A 46 1.85 14.83 0.45
CA LEU A 46 1.16 14.62 1.73
C LEU A 46 1.76 15.44 2.87
N ARG A 47 3.09 15.64 2.87
CA ARG A 47 3.89 16.50 3.78
C ARG A 47 3.84 16.15 5.27
N PHE A 48 2.66 16.16 5.88
CA PHE A 48 2.47 16.05 7.33
C PHE A 48 1.59 14.84 7.67
N GLY A 49 2.02 14.04 8.64
CA GLY A 49 1.34 12.80 9.01
C GLY A 49 1.55 12.40 10.46
N LEU A 50 0.72 11.46 10.90
CA LEU A 50 0.77 10.86 12.24
C LEU A 50 1.59 9.57 12.20
N PHE A 51 2.51 9.39 13.15
CA PHE A 51 3.14 8.10 13.40
C PHE A 51 2.65 7.55 14.74
N ILE A 52 2.18 6.29 14.74
CA ILE A 52 1.64 5.61 15.92
C ILE A 52 2.53 4.40 16.23
N HIS A 53 3.23 4.48 17.36
CA HIS A 53 3.80 3.30 18.02
C HIS A 53 2.75 2.77 19.00
N PHE A 54 2.15 1.63 18.66
CA PHE A 54 1.20 0.96 19.53
C PHE A 54 1.35 -0.57 19.44
N GLY A 55 1.30 -1.22 20.60
CA GLY A 55 1.48 -2.65 20.78
C GLY A 55 1.37 -3.03 22.26
N ALA A 56 1.55 -4.31 22.58
CA ALA A 56 1.38 -4.80 23.95
C ALA A 56 2.35 -4.15 24.97
N TYR A 57 3.50 -3.63 24.52
CA TYR A 57 4.39 -2.82 25.35
C TYR A 57 3.72 -1.57 25.94
N ALA A 58 2.64 -1.05 25.33
CA ALA A 58 1.91 0.10 25.83
C ALA A 58 1.23 -0.19 27.17
N ASP A 59 0.83 -1.45 27.44
CA ASP A 59 0.23 -1.85 28.73
C ASP A 59 1.25 -1.77 29.87
N LEU A 60 2.54 -1.96 29.57
CA LEU A 60 3.60 -1.84 30.57
C LEU A 60 3.92 -0.38 30.88
N ALA A 61 3.66 0.54 29.96
CA ALA A 61 3.83 1.98 30.14
C ALA A 61 5.20 2.40 30.73
N GLY A 62 6.28 1.71 30.33
CA GLY A 62 7.63 1.98 30.84
C GLY A 62 7.93 1.41 32.24
N VAL A 63 7.04 0.62 32.81
CA VAL A 63 7.18 0.02 34.15
C VAL A 63 7.22 -1.51 34.05
N TRP A 64 8.22 -2.12 34.69
CA TRP A 64 8.30 -3.57 34.82
C TRP A 64 8.55 -3.95 36.28
N GLN A 65 7.71 -4.83 36.84
CA GLN A 65 7.80 -5.30 38.24
C GLN A 65 7.88 -4.16 39.27
N GLY A 66 7.12 -3.09 39.05
CA GLY A 66 7.08 -1.92 39.94
C GLY A 66 8.28 -0.98 39.80
N LYS A 67 9.20 -1.24 38.86
CA LYS A 67 10.34 -0.38 38.57
C LYS A 67 10.14 0.36 37.24
N GLU A 68 10.34 1.66 37.27
CA GLU A 68 10.42 2.48 36.05
C GLU A 68 11.70 2.15 35.28
N ILE A 69 11.55 2.00 33.97
CA ILE A 69 12.63 1.72 33.04
C ILE A 69 12.92 3.02 32.30
N GLU A 70 14.04 3.67 32.66
CA GLU A 70 14.46 4.99 32.14
C GLU A 70 14.95 4.96 30.68
N LYS A 71 14.29 4.16 29.84
CA LYS A 71 14.55 4.02 28.41
C LYS A 71 13.23 3.93 27.64
N LEU A 72 13.36 3.78 26.34
CA LEU A 72 12.26 3.70 25.39
C LEU A 72 11.27 2.58 25.75
N GLY A 73 10.01 2.96 26.01
CA GLY A 73 8.96 2.05 26.47
C GLY A 73 8.58 0.99 25.43
N GLU A 74 8.67 1.31 24.14
CA GLU A 74 8.40 0.37 23.04
C GLU A 74 9.49 -0.72 22.91
N GLN A 75 10.61 -0.54 23.60
CA GLN A 75 11.72 -1.48 23.72
C GLN A 75 11.86 -2.03 25.15
N ILE A 76 10.83 -1.89 25.99
CA ILE A 76 10.89 -2.32 27.40
C ILE A 76 11.25 -3.80 27.57
N GLN A 77 10.82 -4.67 26.65
CA GLN A 77 11.20 -6.09 26.66
C GLN A 77 12.73 -6.25 26.69
N ARG A 78 13.44 -5.47 25.88
CA ARG A 78 14.91 -5.45 25.85
C ARG A 78 15.51 -4.71 27.03
N HIS A 79 14.95 -3.57 27.41
CA HIS A 79 15.56 -2.69 28.40
C HIS A 79 15.38 -3.13 29.86
N ALA A 80 14.36 -3.94 30.12
CA ALA A 80 14.10 -4.55 31.42
C ALA A 80 14.47 -6.04 31.46
N ASP A 81 15.16 -6.55 30.44
CA ASP A 81 15.55 -7.97 30.29
C ASP A 81 14.36 -8.93 30.51
N ILE A 82 13.20 -8.60 29.95
CA ILE A 82 11.99 -9.42 30.05
C ILE A 82 12.15 -10.63 29.15
N SER A 83 12.05 -11.83 29.73
CA SER A 83 12.07 -13.07 28.96
C SER A 83 10.94 -13.09 27.92
N GLN A 84 11.13 -13.81 26.81
CA GLN A 84 10.07 -13.96 25.81
C GLN A 84 8.80 -14.56 26.42
N GLN A 85 8.94 -15.52 27.34
CA GLN A 85 7.79 -16.15 28.01
C GLN A 85 7.04 -15.17 28.91
N ASP A 86 7.73 -14.30 29.63
CA ASP A 86 7.08 -13.33 30.51
C ASP A 86 6.42 -12.21 29.69
N TYR A 87 7.05 -11.76 28.61
CA TYR A 87 6.44 -10.80 27.71
C TYR A 87 5.18 -11.36 27.05
N GLN A 88 5.20 -12.64 26.64
CA GLN A 88 4.01 -13.33 26.12
C GLN A 88 2.83 -13.31 27.10
N LYS A 89 3.07 -13.47 28.41
CA LYS A 89 1.99 -13.35 29.43
C LYS A 89 1.40 -11.95 29.47
N VAL A 90 2.21 -10.90 29.29
CA VAL A 90 1.71 -9.52 29.17
C VAL A 90 0.78 -9.42 27.97
N VAL A 91 1.23 -9.90 26.81
CA VAL A 91 0.45 -9.84 25.56
C VAL A 91 -0.87 -10.60 25.67
N GLN A 92 -0.93 -11.73 26.39
CA GLN A 92 -2.17 -12.49 26.61
C GLN A 92 -3.27 -11.68 27.31
N HIS A 93 -2.91 -10.63 28.05
CA HIS A 93 -3.86 -9.75 28.72
C HIS A 93 -4.15 -8.45 27.97
N PHE A 94 -3.42 -8.17 26.88
CA PHE A 94 -3.56 -6.96 26.10
C PHE A 94 -4.98 -6.83 25.53
N ASN A 95 -5.71 -5.79 25.94
CA ASN A 95 -7.08 -5.57 25.51
C ASN A 95 -7.41 -4.07 25.35
N PRO A 96 -7.11 -3.46 24.20
CA PRO A 96 -7.43 -2.07 23.94
C PRO A 96 -8.92 -1.86 23.64
N SER A 97 -9.77 -2.20 24.60
CA SER A 97 -11.24 -2.17 24.48
C SER A 97 -11.83 -0.80 24.17
N ASN A 98 -11.11 0.27 24.52
CA ASN A 98 -11.47 1.66 24.23
C ASN A 98 -10.87 2.19 22.92
N PHE A 99 -10.20 1.35 22.12
CA PHE A 99 -9.65 1.78 20.83
C PHE A 99 -10.77 2.16 19.86
N ASP A 100 -10.66 3.36 19.29
CA ASP A 100 -11.58 3.92 18.32
C ASP A 100 -10.79 4.49 17.13
N ALA A 101 -10.83 3.79 16.00
CA ALA A 101 -10.15 4.17 14.78
C ALA A 101 -10.69 5.49 14.21
N ASP A 102 -11.99 5.74 14.30
CA ASP A 102 -12.63 6.95 13.78
C ASP A 102 -12.19 8.17 14.60
N ALA A 103 -12.09 8.03 15.92
CA ALA A 103 -11.55 9.06 16.79
C ALA A 103 -10.09 9.42 16.43
N VAL A 104 -9.25 8.43 16.19
CA VAL A 104 -7.85 8.64 15.76
C VAL A 104 -7.79 9.37 14.41
N VAL A 105 -8.54 8.90 13.41
CA VAL A 105 -8.56 9.52 12.07
C VAL A 105 -9.12 10.94 12.12
N LYS A 106 -10.19 11.16 12.90
CA LYS A 106 -10.77 12.49 13.11
C LYS A 106 -9.77 13.46 13.74
N LEU A 107 -9.05 13.03 14.77
CA LEU A 107 -8.01 13.83 15.41
C LEU A 107 -6.90 14.19 14.42
N ALA A 108 -6.39 13.22 13.66
CA ALA A 108 -5.36 13.45 12.65
C ALA A 108 -5.82 14.47 11.59
N LYS A 109 -7.07 14.33 11.09
CA LYS A 109 -7.66 15.28 10.14
C LYS A 109 -7.79 16.68 10.74
N GLN A 110 -8.29 16.80 11.96
CA GLN A 110 -8.43 18.09 12.66
C GLN A 110 -7.09 18.78 12.87
N ALA A 111 -6.01 18.01 13.07
CA ALA A 111 -4.64 18.51 13.14
C ALA A 111 -4.03 18.86 11.76
N GLY A 112 -4.72 18.59 10.65
CA GLY A 112 -4.22 18.84 9.29
C GLY A 112 -3.28 17.76 8.73
N MET A 113 -3.22 16.59 9.38
CA MET A 113 -2.40 15.47 8.91
C MET A 113 -3.05 14.78 7.71
N ARG A 114 -2.22 14.30 6.78
CA ARG A 114 -2.62 13.76 5.47
C ARG A 114 -2.36 12.27 5.31
N TYR A 115 -1.64 11.67 6.25
CA TYR A 115 -1.40 10.23 6.31
C TYR A 115 -1.17 9.78 7.74
N ILE A 116 -1.36 8.49 7.98
CA ILE A 116 -1.09 7.83 9.26
C ILE A 116 -0.16 6.64 8.98
N VAL A 117 0.86 6.45 9.81
CA VAL A 117 1.73 5.28 9.83
C VAL A 117 1.55 4.59 11.18
N LEU A 118 1.19 3.31 11.16
CA LEU A 118 1.05 2.47 12.35
C LEU A 118 2.15 1.39 12.34
N THR A 119 2.71 1.09 13.49
CA THR A 119 3.55 -0.11 13.69
C THR A 119 2.72 -1.37 13.53
N THR A 120 2.68 -1.97 12.33
CA THR A 120 1.98 -3.24 12.08
C THR A 120 2.58 -4.40 12.88
N LYS A 121 3.89 -4.33 13.12
CA LYS A 121 4.66 -5.20 14.02
C LYS A 121 5.90 -4.43 14.47
N HIS A 122 6.24 -4.46 15.75
CA HIS A 122 7.45 -3.82 16.26
C HIS A 122 8.59 -4.85 16.44
N HIS A 123 9.64 -4.47 17.19
CA HIS A 123 10.78 -5.34 17.50
C HIS A 123 10.42 -6.50 18.43
N ASP A 124 9.34 -6.37 19.21
CA ASP A 124 8.80 -7.42 20.09
C ASP A 124 8.17 -8.59 19.31
N GLY A 125 7.91 -8.39 18.01
CA GLY A 125 7.38 -9.40 17.10
C GLY A 125 5.86 -9.56 17.15
N PHE A 126 5.16 -8.82 18.00
CA PHE A 126 3.70 -8.91 18.12
C PHE A 126 3.01 -8.16 16.97
N ALA A 127 2.17 -8.86 16.22
CA ALA A 127 1.47 -8.28 15.07
C ALA A 127 0.13 -7.63 15.47
N MET A 128 -0.11 -6.41 14.99
CA MET A 128 -1.32 -5.61 15.27
C MET A 128 -2.45 -5.83 14.25
N PHE A 129 -2.42 -6.97 13.55
CA PHE A 129 -3.36 -7.39 12.49
C PHE A 129 -3.53 -8.91 12.50
N ASP A 130 -4.57 -9.44 11.86
CA ASP A 130 -4.79 -10.90 11.72
C ASP A 130 -3.75 -11.52 10.78
N SER A 131 -2.75 -12.19 11.35
CA SER A 131 -1.57 -12.65 10.63
C SER A 131 -1.71 -14.10 10.19
N LYS A 132 -1.57 -14.34 8.88
CA LYS A 132 -1.57 -15.71 8.32
C LYS A 132 -0.30 -16.52 8.61
N HIS A 133 0.67 -15.94 9.33
CA HIS A 133 2.01 -16.51 9.50
C HIS A 133 2.40 -16.76 10.95
N THR A 134 1.63 -16.27 11.92
CA THR A 134 1.90 -16.49 13.35
C THR A 134 0.66 -16.19 14.18
N ASP A 135 0.39 -17.05 15.16
CA ASP A 135 -0.68 -16.82 16.15
C ASP A 135 -0.29 -15.74 17.18
N PHE A 136 0.96 -15.22 17.14
CA PHE A 136 1.41 -14.13 18.01
C PHE A 136 0.98 -12.76 17.45
N ASP A 137 -0.33 -12.60 17.35
CA ASP A 137 -0.99 -11.40 16.86
C ASP A 137 -2.18 -10.98 17.71
N ILE A 138 -2.72 -9.79 17.44
CA ILE A 138 -3.78 -9.19 18.24
C ILE A 138 -5.11 -9.94 18.17
N VAL A 139 -5.39 -10.65 17.08
CA VAL A 139 -6.64 -11.38 16.90
C VAL A 139 -6.57 -12.74 17.59
N ASP A 140 -5.47 -13.46 17.45
CA ASP A 140 -5.36 -14.83 17.95
C ASP A 140 -4.82 -14.91 19.38
N TYR A 141 -3.88 -14.04 19.74
CA TYR A 141 -3.16 -14.15 21.03
C TYR A 141 -3.81 -13.40 22.20
N THR A 142 -4.79 -12.54 21.93
CA THR A 142 -5.34 -11.61 22.94
C THR A 142 -6.85 -11.72 23.08
N PRO A 143 -7.46 -11.21 24.18
CA PRO A 143 -8.91 -11.09 24.30
C PRO A 143 -9.54 -10.01 23.41
N TYR A 144 -8.76 -9.16 22.72
CA TYR A 144 -9.31 -8.11 21.86
C TYR A 144 -10.05 -8.66 20.64
N LYS A 145 -9.50 -9.73 20.02
CA LYS A 145 -10.13 -10.49 18.92
C LYS A 145 -10.55 -9.68 17.69
N LYS A 146 -9.96 -8.50 17.47
CA LYS A 146 -10.28 -7.60 16.35
C LYS A 146 -9.00 -7.14 15.66
N ASP A 147 -9.03 -7.04 14.34
CA ASP A 147 -7.91 -6.54 13.55
C ASP A 147 -7.84 -5.01 13.64
N LEU A 148 -6.91 -4.52 14.46
CA LEU A 148 -6.72 -3.09 14.73
C LEU A 148 -6.21 -2.33 13.51
N LEU A 149 -5.28 -2.92 12.76
CA LEU A 149 -4.77 -2.33 11.52
C LEU A 149 -5.90 -2.16 10.51
N LYS A 150 -6.75 -3.17 10.34
CA LYS A 150 -7.90 -3.11 9.44
C LYS A 150 -8.90 -2.03 9.88
N GLN A 151 -9.23 -1.93 11.17
CA GLN A 151 -10.09 -0.86 11.68
C GLN A 151 -9.56 0.52 11.32
N LEU A 152 -8.26 0.76 11.52
CA LEU A 152 -7.63 2.03 11.18
C LEU A 152 -7.61 2.30 9.67
N ALA A 153 -7.30 1.29 8.86
CA ALA A 153 -7.31 1.40 7.40
C ALA A 153 -8.70 1.71 6.85
N ASP A 154 -9.74 1.03 7.35
CA ASP A 154 -11.13 1.26 6.94
C ASP A 154 -11.56 2.69 7.30
N ALA A 155 -11.25 3.18 8.52
CA ALA A 155 -11.58 4.54 8.96
C ALA A 155 -10.95 5.64 8.08
N THR A 156 -9.72 5.42 7.58
CA THR A 156 -9.08 6.35 6.64
C THR A 156 -9.75 6.40 5.27
N SER A 157 -10.51 5.36 4.90
CA SER A 157 -11.15 5.23 3.57
C SER A 157 -12.56 5.81 3.51
N VAL A 158 -13.26 5.92 4.65
CA VAL A 158 -14.70 6.23 4.70
C VAL A 158 -14.99 7.71 4.98
N THR A 159 -14.00 8.48 5.44
CA THR A 159 -14.27 9.84 5.89
C THR A 159 -14.25 10.84 4.71
N VAL A 160 -15.44 11.13 4.17
CA VAL A 160 -15.73 12.21 3.19
C VAL A 160 -15.62 13.58 3.85
#